data_AF-A0A9P4XI31-F1
#
_entry.id   AF-A0A9P4XI31-F1
#
_cell.length_a   1.000
_cell.length_b   1.000
_cell.length_c   1.000
_cell.angle_alpha   90.00
_cell.angle_beta   90.00
_cell.angle_gamma   90.00
#
_symmetry.space_group_name_H-M   'P 1'
#
loop_
_entity.id
_entity.type
_entity.pdbx_description
1 polymer ?
#
loop_
_entity_poly.entity_id
_entity_poly.type
_entity_poly.pdbx_seq_one_letter_code
_entity_poly.pdbx_strand_id
1 'polypeptide(L)'
;MDLRSLLRPASQLLTPLRCLSSGPRAVTAAVSLPLTSSRGHKTTARTKRALKISPHDSFLPSRTTEFPAADSIIYNPPASEASPSHTPFIFLPRNDPRRLAITRLRSTANVDPTAYNSQAANGELPPEMRYKRRQPKYNLTKEHIEEMRRLRNEDPLTWSVQKLARKFECSTVFVQMAAPAPPEHLQWLKGKLERKMERWGPKKTAAREDRKRRAEMLYRGEL
;
A
#
# COMPACT_ATOMS: atom_id res chain seq x y z
N MET A 1 -44.34 0.47 17.21
CA MET A 1 -44.87 1.29 18.32
C MET A 1 -43.75 2.23 18.74
N ASP A 2 -43.66 3.36 18.06
CA ASP A 2 -42.55 4.32 18.21
C ASP A 2 -42.82 5.26 19.38
N LEU A 3 -42.07 5.09 20.47
CA LEU A 3 -41.98 6.06 21.56
C LEU A 3 -41.15 7.27 21.08
N ARG A 4 -41.75 8.15 20.28
CA ARG A 4 -41.21 9.49 20.00
C ARG A 4 -41.38 10.34 21.25
N SER A 5 -40.42 10.20 22.17
CA SER A 5 -40.32 11.03 23.37
C SER A 5 -40.16 12.50 22.98
N LEU A 6 -41.12 13.29 23.45
CA LEU A 6 -41.28 14.74 23.30
C LEU A 6 -40.09 15.50 23.91
N LEU A 7 -39.02 15.71 23.15
CA LEU A 7 -38.01 16.71 23.49
C LEU A 7 -38.41 18.03 22.85
N ARG A 8 -39.32 18.75 23.52
CA ARG A 8 -39.53 20.18 23.27
C ARG A 8 -38.23 20.92 23.62
N PRO A 9 -37.78 21.89 22.81
CA PRO A 9 -36.68 22.75 23.21
C PRO A 9 -37.09 23.54 24.45
N ALA A 10 -36.25 23.50 25.50
CA ALA A 10 -36.44 24.21 26.77
C ALA A 10 -36.45 25.75 26.64
N SER A 11 -36.49 26.29 25.43
CA SER A 11 -36.60 27.73 25.15
C SER A 11 -38.02 28.29 25.31
N GLN A 12 -39.00 27.45 25.67
CA GLN A 12 -40.39 27.89 25.92
C GLN A 12 -40.72 28.14 27.40
N LEU A 13 -39.77 28.00 28.33
CA LEU A 13 -40.00 28.20 29.77
C LEU A 13 -39.69 29.62 30.29
N LEU A 14 -39.55 30.61 29.41
CA LEU A 14 -39.42 32.02 29.81
C LEU A 14 -40.53 32.85 29.18
N THR A 15 -41.78 32.56 29.54
CA THR A 15 -42.87 33.54 29.47
C THR A 15 -42.70 34.51 30.64
N PRO A 16 -42.49 35.82 30.42
CA PRO A 16 -42.56 36.79 31.50
C PRO A 16 -44.03 36.92 31.90
N LEU A 17 -44.36 36.54 33.14
CA LEU A 17 -45.66 36.83 33.74
C LEU A 17 -45.89 38.35 33.72
N ARG A 18 -46.82 38.80 32.88
CA ARG A 18 -47.32 40.18 32.87
C ARG A 18 -48.44 40.31 33.90
N CYS A 19 -48.24 41.23 34.85
CA CYS A 19 -49.24 41.94 35.67
C CYS A 19 -49.89 41.10 36.79
N LEU A 20 -50.12 41.55 38.04
CA LEU A 20 -50.35 42.88 38.64
C LEU A 20 -49.92 42.86 40.12
N SER A 21 -49.19 43.87 40.62
CA SER A 21 -49.39 44.40 41.97
C SER A 21 -48.63 45.73 42.16
N SER A 22 -49.30 46.69 42.78
CA SER A 22 -48.83 48.05 43.05
C SER A 22 -47.82 48.06 44.20
N GLY A 23 -46.61 48.56 43.97
CA GLY A 23 -45.62 48.83 45.03
C GLY A 23 -44.37 49.49 44.47
N PRO A 24 -43.72 50.41 45.20
CA PRO A 24 -42.66 51.24 44.64
C PRO A 24 -41.33 50.49 44.53
N ARG A 25 -40.73 50.59 43.34
CA ARG A 25 -39.29 50.60 43.03
C ARG A 25 -38.36 49.79 43.94
N ALA A 26 -38.02 48.59 43.47
CA ALA A 26 -36.65 48.09 43.52
C ALA A 26 -36.29 47.61 42.11
N VAL A 27 -35.44 48.36 41.42
CA VAL A 27 -34.92 48.01 40.08
C VAL A 27 -33.85 46.94 40.29
N THR A 28 -34.26 45.68 40.44
CA THR A 28 -33.36 44.55 40.23
C THR A 28 -33.26 44.34 38.72
N ALA A 29 -32.20 44.87 38.12
CA ALA A 29 -31.88 44.61 36.73
C ALA A 29 -31.64 43.11 36.56
N ALA A 30 -32.68 42.37 36.14
CA ALA A 30 -32.55 41.01 35.68
C ALA A 30 -31.66 41.03 34.44
N VAL A 31 -30.37 40.71 34.60
CA VAL A 31 -29.43 40.56 33.49
C VAL A 31 -29.91 39.36 32.67
N SER A 32 -30.69 39.62 31.63
CA SER A 32 -30.99 38.61 30.61
C SER A 32 -29.71 38.38 29.82
N LEU A 33 -28.87 37.45 30.28
CA LEU A 33 -27.79 36.93 29.45
C LEU A 33 -28.46 36.36 28.19
N PRO A 34 -28.16 36.85 26.98
CA PRO A 34 -28.69 36.23 25.79
C PRO A 34 -28.16 34.79 25.80
N LEU A 35 -29.05 33.80 25.91
CA LEU A 35 -28.69 32.43 25.58
C LEU A 35 -28.31 32.45 24.11
N THR A 36 -27.03 32.65 23.82
CA THR A 36 -26.48 32.40 22.51
C THR A 36 -26.68 30.91 22.30
N SER A 37 -27.67 30.55 21.49
CA SER A 37 -27.83 29.20 20.97
C SER A 37 -26.60 28.93 20.09
N SER A 38 -25.48 28.57 20.71
CA SER A 38 -24.31 28.10 20.01
C SER A 38 -24.68 26.78 19.36
N ARG A 39 -24.75 26.79 18.04
CA ARG A 39 -25.09 25.62 17.25
C ARG A 39 -23.92 24.63 17.36
N GLY A 40 -23.99 23.68 18.30
CA GLY A 40 -22.96 22.64 18.54
C GLY A 40 -23.19 21.29 17.83
N HIS A 41 -22.14 20.51 17.57
CA HIS A 41 -22.20 19.20 16.88
C HIS A 41 -22.76 18.06 17.76
N LYS A 42 -23.80 18.33 18.56
CA LYS A 42 -24.28 17.43 19.62
C LYS A 42 -25.09 16.24 19.12
N THR A 43 -25.44 16.19 17.83
CA THR A 43 -26.26 15.11 17.25
C THR A 43 -25.52 14.38 16.14
N THR A 44 -25.70 13.05 16.10
CA THR A 44 -25.14 12.15 15.07
C THR A 44 -25.57 12.53 13.65
N ALA A 45 -26.79 13.02 13.48
CA ALA A 45 -27.27 13.53 12.19
C ALA A 45 -26.45 14.72 11.68
N ARG A 46 -26.00 15.60 12.60
CA ARG A 46 -25.19 16.77 12.23
C ARG A 46 -23.75 16.37 11.91
N THR A 47 -23.16 15.45 12.67
CA THR A 47 -21.82 14.93 12.35
C THR A 47 -21.83 14.19 11.02
N LYS A 48 -22.84 13.35 10.74
CA LYS A 48 -23.00 12.67 9.45
C LYS A 48 -23.09 13.64 8.27
N ARG A 49 -23.83 14.75 8.40
CA ARG A 49 -23.92 15.77 7.35
C ARG A 49 -22.62 16.54 7.16
N ALA A 50 -21.91 16.83 8.25
CA ALA A 50 -20.63 17.53 8.21
C ALA A 50 -19.51 16.67 7.58
N LEU A 51 -19.54 15.35 7.78
CA LEU A 51 -18.56 14.39 7.24
C LEU A 51 -19.04 13.73 5.93
N LYS A 52 -20.07 14.29 5.27
CA LYS A 52 -20.61 13.72 4.03
C LYS A 52 -19.62 13.95 2.89
N ILE A 53 -19.18 12.86 2.25
CA ILE A 53 -18.44 12.87 1.00
C ILE A 53 -19.43 12.59 -0.14
N SER A 54 -19.35 13.35 -1.23
CA SER A 54 -20.17 13.12 -2.43
C SER A 54 -19.71 11.85 -3.16
N PRO A 55 -20.62 11.15 -3.87
CA PRO A 55 -20.22 10.05 -4.75
C PRO A 55 -19.39 10.56 -5.93
N HIS A 56 -18.75 9.65 -6.66
CA HIS A 56 -18.04 9.97 -7.90
C HIS A 56 -19.00 10.48 -8.99
N ASP A 57 -18.53 11.40 -9.84
CA ASP A 57 -19.35 12.12 -10.82
C ASP A 57 -20.07 11.19 -11.82
N SER A 58 -19.48 10.02 -12.11
CA SER A 58 -20.10 9.00 -12.97
C SER A 58 -21.46 8.49 -12.47
N PHE A 59 -21.77 8.66 -11.18
CA PHE A 59 -23.03 8.26 -10.57
C PHE A 59 -24.01 9.43 -10.41
N LEU A 60 -23.59 10.66 -10.73
CA LEU A 60 -24.48 11.81 -10.70
C LEU A 60 -25.35 11.80 -11.95
N PRO A 61 -26.66 12.11 -11.84
CA PRO A 61 -27.53 12.17 -13.00
C PRO A 61 -27.03 13.26 -13.95
N SER A 62 -26.96 12.93 -15.24
CA SER A 62 -26.65 13.93 -16.26
C SER A 62 -27.78 14.95 -16.34
N ARG A 63 -27.43 16.23 -16.39
CA ARG A 63 -28.41 17.32 -16.58
C ARG A 63 -28.87 17.47 -18.03
N THR A 64 -28.26 16.74 -18.96
CA THR A 64 -28.56 16.83 -20.40
C THR A 64 -29.68 15.90 -20.85
N THR A 65 -29.96 14.84 -20.09
CA THR A 65 -30.98 13.84 -20.42
C THR A 65 -32.27 14.14 -19.67
N GLU A 66 -33.41 14.00 -20.35
CA GLU A 66 -34.73 14.11 -19.72
C GLU A 66 -34.87 13.06 -18.62
N PHE A 67 -35.48 13.44 -17.49
CA PHE A 67 -35.67 12.56 -16.35
C PHE A 67 -37.05 11.89 -16.43
N PRO A 68 -37.15 10.55 -16.27
CA PRO A 68 -36.08 9.59 -15.96
C PRO A 68 -35.27 9.16 -17.19
N ALA A 69 -33.94 9.07 -17.04
CA ALA A 69 -33.08 8.52 -18.08
C ALA A 69 -33.32 7.01 -18.26
N ALA A 70 -33.17 6.51 -19.49
CA ALA A 70 -33.24 5.07 -19.77
C ALA A 70 -32.07 4.29 -19.16
N ASP A 71 -32.27 3.00 -18.89
CA ASP A 71 -31.25 2.12 -18.34
C ASP A 71 -30.07 1.96 -19.31
N SER A 72 -28.85 2.19 -18.83
CA SER A 72 -27.63 2.08 -19.61
C SER A 72 -26.47 1.53 -18.79
N ILE A 73 -25.52 0.87 -19.46
CA ILE A 73 -24.29 0.34 -18.84
C ILE A 73 -23.18 1.37 -19.05
N ILE A 74 -22.58 1.84 -17.94
CA ILE A 74 -21.49 2.82 -17.95
C ILE A 74 -20.17 2.10 -17.67
N TYR A 75 -19.13 2.38 -18.46
CA TYR A 75 -17.77 1.93 -18.18
C TYR A 75 -17.08 2.90 -17.21
N ASN A 76 -16.86 2.47 -15.97
CA ASN A 76 -16.27 3.28 -14.90
C ASN A 76 -15.05 2.57 -14.26
N PRO A 77 -13.86 2.63 -14.88
CA PRO A 77 -12.67 2.02 -14.31
C PRO A 77 -12.27 2.75 -13.02
N PRO A 78 -12.20 2.06 -11.86
CA PRO A 78 -11.91 2.72 -10.58
C PRO A 78 -10.44 3.14 -10.49
N ALA A 79 -10.19 4.28 -9.84
CA ALA A 79 -8.84 4.76 -9.50
C ALA A 79 -8.29 4.07 -8.23
N SER A 80 -8.32 2.73 -8.20
CA SER A 80 -7.84 1.90 -7.11
C SER A 80 -6.89 0.82 -7.61
N GLU A 81 -6.06 0.27 -6.73
CA GLU A 81 -5.22 -0.88 -7.07
C GLU A 81 -6.08 -2.10 -7.44
N ALA A 82 -5.67 -2.82 -8.48
CA ALA A 82 -6.37 -4.02 -8.93
C ALA A 82 -6.10 -5.18 -7.96
N SER A 83 -7.14 -5.98 -7.67
CA SER A 83 -6.97 -7.17 -6.85
C SER A 83 -6.26 -8.29 -7.62
N PRO A 84 -5.58 -9.24 -6.94
CA PRO A 84 -4.94 -10.39 -7.59
C PRO A 84 -5.90 -11.26 -8.42
N SER A 85 -7.20 -11.21 -8.14
CA SER A 85 -8.23 -11.90 -8.91
C SER A 85 -8.40 -11.33 -10.32
N HIS A 86 -7.99 -10.08 -10.56
CA HIS A 86 -7.92 -9.49 -11.89
C HIS A 86 -6.65 -9.97 -12.61
N THR A 87 -6.70 -11.20 -13.11
CA THR A 87 -5.56 -11.88 -13.73
C THR A 87 -5.11 -11.18 -15.02
N PRO A 88 -3.84 -10.75 -15.13
CA PRO A 88 -3.34 -10.11 -16.34
C PRO A 88 -3.33 -11.08 -17.52
N PHE A 89 -3.48 -10.54 -18.73
CA PHE A 89 -3.62 -11.31 -19.97
C PHE A 89 -2.53 -12.38 -20.18
N ILE A 90 -1.29 -12.12 -19.74
CA ILE A 90 -0.15 -13.04 -19.88
C ILE A 90 -0.29 -14.31 -19.03
N PHE A 91 -1.06 -14.28 -17.93
CA PHE A 91 -1.28 -15.44 -17.06
C PHE A 91 -2.54 -16.23 -17.40
N LEU A 92 -3.33 -15.77 -18.38
CA LEU A 92 -4.49 -16.52 -18.84
C LEU A 92 -4.08 -17.68 -19.77
N PRO A 93 -4.67 -18.88 -19.61
CA PRO A 93 -4.52 -19.97 -20.57
C PRO A 93 -4.90 -19.54 -21.99
N ARG A 94 -4.30 -20.18 -23.00
CA ARG A 94 -4.54 -19.84 -24.41
C ARG A 94 -6.00 -20.02 -24.82
N ASN A 95 -6.69 -21.01 -24.24
CA ASN A 95 -8.07 -21.37 -24.57
C ASN A 95 -9.13 -20.66 -23.71
N ASP A 96 -8.74 -19.72 -22.83
CA ASP A 96 -9.69 -18.99 -21.98
C ASP A 96 -10.53 -18.01 -22.83
N PRO A 97 -11.88 -18.06 -22.82
CA PRO A 97 -12.72 -17.17 -23.61
C PRO A 97 -12.54 -15.68 -23.25
N ARG A 98 -12.13 -15.37 -22.01
CA ARG A 98 -11.82 -14.00 -21.59
C ARG A 98 -10.63 -13.44 -22.35
N ARG A 99 -9.68 -14.28 -22.76
CA ARG A 99 -8.55 -13.89 -23.61
C ARG A 99 -9.05 -13.35 -24.95
N LEU A 100 -9.99 -14.04 -25.59
CA LEU A 100 -10.60 -13.62 -26.85
C LEU A 100 -11.38 -12.30 -26.71
N ALA A 101 -12.14 -12.15 -25.63
CA ALA A 101 -12.88 -10.91 -25.36
C ALA A 101 -11.94 -9.70 -25.20
N ILE A 102 -10.87 -9.83 -24.43
CA ILE A 102 -9.86 -8.76 -24.24
C ILE A 102 -9.15 -8.43 -25.55
N THR A 103 -8.78 -9.45 -26.33
CA THR A 103 -8.20 -9.29 -27.67
C THR A 103 -9.13 -8.49 -28.59
N ARG A 104 -10.44 -8.80 -28.60
CA ARG A 104 -11.43 -8.06 -29.38
C ARG A 104 -11.54 -6.60 -28.94
N LEU A 105 -11.65 -6.34 -27.64
CA LEU A 105 -11.72 -4.97 -27.09
C LEU A 105 -10.49 -4.11 -27.44
N ARG A 106 -9.30 -4.72 -27.50
CA ARG A 106 -8.07 -4.04 -27.94
C ARG A 106 -8.07 -3.78 -29.44
N SER A 107 -8.51 -4.75 -30.24
CA SER A 107 -8.56 -4.62 -31.71
C SER A 107 -9.52 -3.53 -32.19
N THR A 108 -10.66 -3.33 -31.53
CA THR A 108 -11.62 -2.27 -31.87
C THR A 108 -11.10 -0.86 -31.61
N ALA A 109 -10.03 -0.73 -30.82
CA ALA A 109 -9.38 0.55 -30.54
C ALA A 109 -8.33 0.95 -31.61
N ASN A 110 -8.33 0.32 -32.80
CA ASN A 110 -7.23 0.41 -33.79
C ASN A 110 -5.87 0.05 -33.18
N VAL A 111 -5.84 -0.94 -32.27
CA VAL A 111 -4.61 -1.48 -31.70
C VAL A 111 -4.56 -2.96 -32.02
N ASP A 112 -3.68 -3.35 -32.95
CA ASP A 112 -3.48 -4.73 -33.37
C ASP A 112 -3.30 -5.66 -32.15
N PRO A 113 -4.16 -6.67 -31.96
CA PRO A 113 -4.15 -7.49 -30.75
C PRO A 113 -2.98 -8.49 -30.68
N THR A 114 -2.33 -8.75 -31.82
CA THR A 114 -1.09 -9.54 -31.94
C THR A 114 0.15 -8.68 -32.10
N ALA A 115 -0.02 -7.37 -32.34
CA ALA A 115 1.07 -6.44 -32.11
C ALA A 115 1.26 -6.36 -30.59
N TYR A 116 2.25 -7.08 -30.09
CA TYR A 116 3.08 -6.51 -29.03
C TYR A 116 3.56 -5.18 -29.60
N ASN A 117 2.77 -4.12 -29.38
CA ASN A 117 3.05 -2.84 -29.96
C ASN A 117 4.28 -2.31 -29.25
N SER A 118 5.44 -2.62 -29.82
CA SER A 118 6.73 -2.04 -29.48
C SER A 118 6.71 -0.52 -29.67
N GLN A 119 5.66 0.07 -30.26
CA GLN A 119 5.44 1.52 -30.23
C GLN A 119 4.85 2.04 -28.92
N ALA A 120 4.14 1.22 -28.13
CA ALA A 120 3.91 1.53 -26.70
C ALA A 120 5.15 1.21 -25.84
N ALA A 121 6.12 0.44 -26.39
CA ALA A 121 7.47 0.34 -25.83
C ALA A 121 8.36 1.54 -26.19
N ASN A 122 7.95 2.38 -27.16
CA ASN A 122 8.52 3.71 -27.42
C ASN A 122 7.73 4.84 -26.74
N GLY A 123 6.53 4.56 -26.21
CA GLY A 123 5.93 5.39 -25.18
C GLY A 123 6.85 5.27 -23.96
N GLU A 124 7.36 6.41 -23.49
CA GLU A 124 8.33 6.50 -22.39
C GLU A 124 7.86 5.67 -21.20
N LEU A 125 8.34 4.42 -21.12
CA LEU A 125 8.08 3.57 -19.96
C LEU A 125 8.54 4.35 -18.74
N PRO A 126 7.84 4.23 -17.60
CA PRO A 126 8.28 4.89 -16.38
C PRO A 126 9.74 4.50 -16.11
N PRO A 127 10.51 5.43 -15.52
CA PRO A 127 11.93 5.23 -15.33
C PRO A 127 12.19 3.92 -14.61
N GLU A 128 13.12 3.17 -15.17
CA GLU A 128 13.45 1.87 -14.66
C GLU A 128 13.94 1.96 -13.20
N MET A 129 13.40 1.09 -12.32
CA MET A 129 13.89 1.00 -10.95
C MET A 129 15.39 0.65 -10.96
N ARG A 130 16.20 1.44 -10.25
CA ARG A 130 17.66 1.28 -10.17
C ARG A 130 18.08 0.12 -9.29
N TYR A 131 17.86 -1.12 -9.74
CA TYR A 131 18.44 -2.31 -9.13
C TYR A 131 19.59 -2.85 -9.98
N LYS A 132 20.57 -3.51 -9.35
CA LYS A 132 21.72 -4.10 -10.05
C LYS A 132 21.27 -5.31 -10.87
N ARG A 133 20.85 -5.09 -12.12
CA ARG A 133 20.64 -6.17 -13.09
C ARG A 133 21.97 -6.79 -13.45
N ARG A 134 22.07 -8.12 -13.30
CA ARG A 134 23.25 -8.87 -13.73
C ARG A 134 22.86 -9.64 -14.98
N GLN A 135 23.61 -9.44 -16.06
CA GLN A 135 23.51 -10.31 -17.22
C GLN A 135 24.15 -11.65 -16.88
N PRO A 136 23.46 -12.78 -17.06
CA PRO A 136 24.03 -14.09 -16.78
C PRO A 136 25.21 -14.34 -17.74
N LYS A 137 26.37 -14.69 -17.18
CA LYS A 137 27.58 -15.09 -17.91
C LYS A 137 27.93 -16.52 -17.53
N TYR A 138 28.20 -17.36 -18.53
CA TYR A 138 28.51 -18.78 -18.37
C TYR A 138 29.91 -19.10 -18.91
N ASN A 139 30.92 -18.42 -18.35
CA ASN A 139 32.32 -18.52 -18.76
C ASN A 139 33.13 -19.59 -17.99
N LEU A 140 32.53 -20.27 -17.01
CA LEU A 140 33.25 -21.18 -16.12
C LEU A 140 33.18 -22.63 -16.60
N THR A 141 34.34 -23.28 -16.63
CA THR A 141 34.51 -24.71 -16.87
C THR A 141 34.53 -25.49 -15.54
N LYS A 142 34.50 -26.82 -15.61
CA LYS A 142 34.60 -27.69 -14.42
C LYS A 142 35.93 -27.49 -13.68
N GLU A 143 37.02 -27.33 -14.41
CA GLU A 143 38.37 -27.10 -13.88
C GLU A 143 38.43 -25.82 -13.02
N HIS A 144 37.83 -24.73 -13.50
CA HIS A 144 37.74 -23.48 -12.72
C HIS A 144 36.96 -23.68 -11.41
N ILE A 145 35.94 -24.54 -11.39
CA ILE A 145 35.15 -24.84 -10.19
C ILE A 145 35.98 -25.62 -9.17
N GLU A 146 36.76 -26.60 -9.63
CA GLU A 146 37.66 -27.38 -8.78
C GLU A 146 38.77 -26.51 -8.20
N GLU A 147 39.35 -25.62 -9.01
CA GLU A 147 40.35 -24.66 -8.54
C GLU A 147 39.76 -23.70 -7.49
N MET A 148 38.54 -23.19 -7.71
CA MET A 148 37.85 -22.36 -6.72
C MET A 148 37.65 -23.08 -5.38
N ARG A 149 37.27 -24.36 -5.41
CA ARG A 149 37.11 -25.18 -4.21
C ARG A 149 38.44 -25.38 -3.50
N ARG A 150 39.49 -25.72 -4.26
CA ARG A 150 40.83 -25.92 -3.74
C ARG A 150 41.35 -24.67 -3.03
N LEU A 151 41.37 -23.53 -3.72
CA LEU A 151 41.88 -22.26 -3.16
C LEU A 151 41.11 -21.82 -1.90
N ARG A 152 39.80 -22.09 -1.86
CA ARG A 152 38.94 -21.71 -0.74
C ARG A 152 39.06 -22.63 0.47
N ASN A 153 39.40 -23.89 0.25
CA ASN A 153 39.73 -24.84 1.31
C ASN A 153 41.14 -24.61 1.87
N GLU A 154 42.10 -24.22 1.01
CA GLU A 154 43.46 -23.88 1.43
C GLU A 154 43.46 -22.69 2.39
N ASP A 155 42.99 -21.52 1.94
CA ASP A 155 43.00 -20.30 2.76
C ASP A 155 41.74 -19.44 2.54
N PRO A 156 40.67 -19.63 3.33
CA PRO A 156 39.41 -18.90 3.14
C PRO A 156 39.53 -17.39 3.44
N LEU A 157 40.55 -16.97 4.20
CA LEU A 157 40.83 -15.57 4.52
C LEU A 157 41.45 -14.82 3.33
N THR A 158 42.43 -15.43 2.66
CA THR A 158 43.11 -14.83 1.50
C THR A 158 42.25 -14.97 0.25
N TRP A 159 41.66 -16.16 0.04
CA TRP A 159 40.76 -16.49 -1.07
C TRP A 159 39.29 -16.29 -0.68
N SER A 160 38.97 -15.04 -0.34
CA SER A 160 37.60 -14.62 -0.05
C SER A 160 36.69 -14.75 -1.28
N VAL A 161 35.37 -14.82 -1.04
CA VAL A 161 34.33 -14.88 -2.08
C VAL A 161 34.52 -13.77 -3.12
N GLN A 162 34.87 -12.56 -2.65
CA GLN A 162 35.06 -11.40 -3.54
C GLN A 162 36.32 -11.55 -4.40
N LYS A 163 37.41 -12.11 -3.86
CA LYS A 163 38.65 -12.29 -4.60
C LYS A 163 38.50 -13.36 -5.68
N LEU A 164 37.85 -14.48 -5.37
CA LEU A 164 37.55 -15.53 -6.34
C LEU A 164 36.56 -15.04 -7.42
N ALA A 165 35.52 -14.30 -7.03
CA ALA A 165 34.59 -13.69 -7.98
C ALA A 165 35.28 -12.76 -8.98
N ARG A 166 36.32 -12.02 -8.55
CA ARG A 166 37.14 -11.19 -9.44
C ARG A 166 38.08 -12.03 -10.31
N LYS A 167 38.75 -13.04 -9.75
CA LYS A 167 39.70 -13.90 -10.47
C LYS A 167 39.03 -14.66 -11.61
N PHE A 168 37.83 -15.19 -11.37
CA PHE A 168 37.08 -16.00 -12.34
C PHE A 168 35.95 -15.23 -13.02
N GLU A 169 35.90 -13.90 -12.85
CA GLU A 169 34.89 -13.00 -13.44
C GLU A 169 33.44 -13.48 -13.27
N CYS A 170 33.10 -13.95 -12.07
CA CYS A 170 31.81 -14.57 -11.78
C CYS A 170 31.08 -13.90 -10.59
N SER A 171 29.83 -14.30 -10.38
CA SER A 171 29.00 -13.75 -9.29
C SER A 171 29.52 -14.23 -7.92
N THR A 172 29.55 -13.35 -6.91
CA THR A 172 29.87 -13.75 -5.53
C THR A 172 28.92 -14.82 -4.99
N VAL A 173 27.65 -14.81 -5.43
CA VAL A 173 26.66 -15.83 -5.08
C VAL A 173 27.03 -17.17 -5.71
N PHE A 174 27.54 -17.15 -6.95
CA PHE A 174 27.98 -18.37 -7.63
C PHE A 174 29.17 -19.00 -6.90
N VAL A 175 30.15 -18.20 -6.48
CA VAL A 175 31.29 -18.70 -5.69
C VAL A 175 30.82 -19.32 -4.36
N GLN A 176 29.86 -18.70 -3.66
CA GLN A 176 29.32 -19.25 -2.41
C GLN A 176 28.63 -20.62 -2.62
N MET A 177 27.98 -20.81 -3.76
CA MET A 177 27.35 -22.08 -4.14
C MET A 177 28.39 -23.13 -4.57
N ALA A 178 29.37 -22.74 -5.39
CA ALA A 178 30.35 -23.64 -5.99
C ALA A 178 31.44 -24.10 -5.00
N ALA A 179 31.89 -23.19 -4.13
CA ALA A 179 32.97 -23.38 -3.17
C ALA A 179 32.55 -22.84 -1.78
N PRO A 180 31.80 -23.62 -0.98
CA PRO A 180 31.51 -23.24 0.40
C PRO A 180 32.81 -23.14 1.21
N ALA A 181 32.83 -22.29 2.24
CA ALA A 181 33.99 -22.18 3.13
C ALA A 181 34.08 -23.43 4.03
N PRO A 182 35.30 -23.79 4.50
CA PRO A 182 35.46 -24.88 5.46
C PRO A 182 34.66 -24.61 6.75
N PRO A 183 34.20 -25.67 7.44
CA PRO A 183 33.28 -25.55 8.58
C PRO A 183 33.86 -24.73 9.73
N GLU A 184 35.16 -24.85 9.99
CA GLU A 184 35.88 -24.07 11.02
C GLU A 184 35.77 -22.56 10.76
N HIS A 185 35.96 -22.15 9.50
CA HIS A 185 35.83 -20.74 9.12
C HIS A 185 34.39 -20.25 9.27
N LEU A 186 33.40 -21.08 8.96
CA LEU A 186 31.99 -20.75 9.16
C LEU A 186 31.64 -20.58 10.65
N GLN A 187 32.16 -21.45 11.52
CA GLN A 187 32.00 -21.32 12.97
C GLN A 187 32.66 -20.04 13.49
N TRP A 188 33.87 -19.72 13.03
CA TRP A 188 34.54 -18.46 13.37
C TRP A 188 33.73 -17.23 12.94
N LEU A 189 33.14 -17.25 11.74
CA LEU A 189 32.27 -16.18 11.25
C LEU A 189 30.99 -16.03 12.10
N LYS A 190 30.39 -17.16 12.53
CA LYS A 190 29.23 -17.16 13.43
C LYS A 190 29.60 -16.54 14.79
N GLY A 191 30.68 -16.98 15.42
CA GLY A 191 31.14 -16.40 16.69
C GLY A 191 31.54 -14.92 16.58
N LYS A 192 32.01 -14.47 15.41
CA LYS A 192 32.25 -13.03 15.15
C LYS A 192 30.94 -12.25 15.01
N LEU A 193 29.90 -12.84 14.43
CA LEU A 193 28.57 -12.24 14.35
C LEU A 193 27.93 -12.12 15.74
N GLU A 194 28.00 -13.19 16.54
CA GLU A 194 27.46 -13.25 17.90
C GLU A 194 28.08 -12.17 18.80
N ARG A 195 29.41 -12.07 18.85
CA ARG A 195 30.10 -10.97 19.58
C ARG A 195 29.66 -9.57 19.15
N LYS A 196 29.33 -9.39 17.87
CA LYS A 196 28.81 -8.10 17.37
C LYS A 196 27.37 -7.88 17.79
N MET A 197 26.56 -8.94 17.87
CA MET A 197 25.16 -8.91 18.29
C MET A 197 25.04 -8.66 19.79
N GLU A 198 25.89 -9.27 20.61
CA GLU A 198 25.98 -9.02 22.07
C GLU A 198 26.24 -7.56 22.40
N ARG A 199 27.01 -6.86 21.56
CA ARG A 199 27.28 -5.43 21.72
C ARG A 199 26.06 -4.54 21.40
N TRP A 200 24.97 -5.08 20.86
CA TRP A 200 23.79 -4.27 20.55
C TRP A 200 23.01 -3.93 21.82
N GLY A 201 22.77 -2.63 22.03
CA GLY A 201 21.85 -2.18 23.07
C GLY A 201 20.39 -2.52 22.75
N PRO A 202 19.48 -2.42 23.74
CA PRO A 202 18.11 -2.91 23.66
C PRO A 202 17.32 -2.31 22.48
N LYS A 203 17.44 -1.00 22.25
CA LYS A 203 16.76 -0.31 21.13
C LYS A 203 17.16 -0.86 19.75
N LYS A 204 18.44 -1.18 19.58
CA LYS A 204 18.96 -1.71 18.30
C LYS A 204 18.51 -3.14 18.07
N THR A 205 18.51 -3.95 19.13
CA THR A 205 18.04 -5.34 19.09
C THR A 205 16.56 -5.40 18.71
N ALA A 206 15.70 -4.65 19.41
CA ALA A 206 14.27 -4.57 19.09
C ALA A 206 14.02 -4.12 17.63
N ALA A 207 14.70 -3.08 17.17
CA ALA A 207 14.56 -2.60 15.78
C ALA A 207 15.01 -3.63 14.72
N ARG A 208 15.98 -4.50 15.04
CA ARG A 208 16.43 -5.57 14.15
C ARG A 208 15.43 -6.72 14.11
N GLU A 209 14.85 -7.08 15.25
CA GLU A 209 13.77 -8.05 15.32
C GLU A 209 12.53 -7.57 14.55
N ASP A 210 12.11 -6.32 14.73
CA ASP A 210 10.97 -5.75 14.00
C ASP A 210 11.21 -5.72 12.49
N ARG A 211 12.45 -5.46 12.06
CA ARG A 211 12.80 -5.58 10.63
C ARG A 211 12.65 -7.00 10.13
N LYS A 212 13.04 -8.01 10.92
CA LYS A 212 12.86 -9.43 10.58
C LYS A 212 11.38 -9.78 10.51
N ARG A 213 10.59 -9.39 11.53
CA ARG A 213 9.13 -9.58 11.57
C ARG A 213 8.46 -8.99 10.34
N ARG A 214 8.76 -7.73 9.99
CA ARG A 214 8.19 -7.08 8.79
C ARG A 214 8.55 -7.80 7.49
N ALA A 215 9.77 -8.32 7.37
CA ALA A 215 10.14 -9.09 6.19
C ALA A 215 9.34 -10.41 6.12
N GLU A 216 9.12 -11.09 7.24
CA GLU A 216 8.29 -12.29 7.30
C GLU A 216 6.82 -11.99 6.97
N MET A 217 6.26 -10.91 7.53
CA MET A 217 4.89 -10.45 7.27
C MET A 217 4.67 -10.14 5.78
N LEU A 218 5.64 -9.49 5.13
CA LEU A 218 5.61 -9.22 3.69
C LEU A 218 5.49 -10.51 2.86
N TYR A 219 6.28 -11.54 3.18
CA TYR A 219 6.19 -12.82 2.47
C TYR A 219 4.90 -13.60 2.75
N ARG A 220 4.21 -13.31 3.87
CA ARG A 220 2.88 -13.85 4.19
C ARG A 220 1.73 -13.03 3.58
N GLY A 221 2.00 -11.84 3.03
CA GLY A 221 0.98 -10.93 2.50
C GLY A 221 0.22 -10.14 3.57
N GLU A 222 0.82 -9.93 4.74
CA GLU A 222 0.25 -9.16 5.85
C GLU A 222 0.65 -7.66 5.81
N LEU A 223 1.62 -7.31 4.95
CA LEU A 223 2.14 -5.96 4.67
C LEU A 223 2.32 -5.80 3.17
#